data_AF-A0A9X2BBV5-F1
#
_entry.id   AF-A0A9X2BBV5-F1
#
_cell.length_a   1.000
_cell.length_b   1.000
_cell.length_c   1.000
_cell.angle_alpha   90.00
_cell.angle_beta   90.00
_cell.angle_gamma   90.00
#
_symmetry.space_group_name_H-M   'P 1'
#
loop_
_entity.id
_entity.type
_entity.pdbx_description
1 polymer ?
#
loop_
_entity_poly.entity_id
_entity_poly.type
_entity_poly.pdbx_seq_one_letter_code
_entity_poly.pdbx_strand_id
1 'polypeptide(L)'
;MPIPPKPIRRIIQDPDKVKKKSSNFGKWVYIALIAVALATGFFLLNNKSFSFSLDPYKPGDKLYLVDYLVNDTTFKHHLEPFYTGITPLKDDEIDEMNIDLAEKDLIKRNISFGDKAYGIENGYGISTDSLCKRKNAYIGTFVRSVHYRKKVDGAYESMTFYEIKPDTTVVVLDVNHIKDVPQTHKYDYDMNGLYFIEARAVTDKNTDKFREIKTNY
;
A
#
# COMPACT_ATOMS: atom_id res chain seq x y z
N MET A 1 -10.51 -87.18 -57.18
CA MET A 1 -10.48 -85.90 -57.91
C MET A 1 -10.29 -84.78 -56.90
N PRO A 2 -9.19 -84.01 -56.95
CA PRO A 2 -8.95 -82.92 -56.00
C PRO A 2 -9.79 -81.68 -56.36
N ILE A 3 -10.40 -81.08 -55.33
CA ILE A 3 -11.25 -79.89 -55.41
C ILE A 3 -10.35 -78.65 -55.60
N PRO A 4 -10.60 -77.76 -56.56
CA PRO A 4 -9.78 -76.57 -56.75
C PRO A 4 -9.98 -75.56 -55.59
N PRO A 5 -8.90 -74.89 -55.14
CA PRO A 5 -8.99 -73.92 -54.06
C PRO A 5 -9.80 -72.68 -54.46
N LYS A 6 -10.68 -72.22 -53.56
CA LYS A 6 -11.47 -71.01 -53.73
C LYS A 6 -10.59 -69.76 -53.80
N PRO A 7 -10.89 -68.79 -54.68
CA PRO A 7 -10.14 -67.53 -54.76
C PRO A 7 -10.39 -66.66 -53.52
N ILE A 8 -9.30 -66.22 -52.90
CA ILE A 8 -9.29 -65.28 -51.77
C ILE A 8 -9.66 -63.88 -52.31
N ARG A 9 -10.84 -63.36 -51.95
CA ARG A 9 -11.17 -61.94 -52.18
C ARG A 9 -10.35 -61.08 -51.24
N ARG A 10 -9.42 -60.27 -51.78
CA ARG A 10 -8.81 -59.15 -51.04
C ARG A 10 -9.89 -58.12 -50.75
N ILE A 11 -10.18 -57.91 -49.47
CA ILE A 11 -10.93 -56.74 -49.00
C ILE A 11 -9.97 -55.56 -49.10
N ILE A 12 -10.12 -54.72 -50.12
CA ILE A 12 -9.44 -53.43 -50.17
C ILE A 12 -10.18 -52.54 -49.17
N GLN A 13 -9.57 -52.32 -48.00
CA GLN A 13 -10.03 -51.28 -47.09
C GLN A 13 -9.69 -49.92 -47.70
N ASP A 14 -10.72 -49.14 -47.95
CA ASP A 14 -10.67 -47.77 -48.46
C ASP A 14 -9.97 -46.86 -47.41
N PRO A 15 -8.75 -46.36 -47.67
CA PRO A 15 -7.92 -45.68 -46.66
C PRO A 15 -8.48 -44.31 -46.22
N ASP A 16 -9.50 -43.77 -46.90
CA ASP A 16 -9.98 -42.41 -46.69
C ASP A 16 -11.06 -42.24 -45.59
N LYS A 17 -11.36 -43.29 -44.82
CA LYS A 17 -12.37 -43.21 -43.73
C LYS A 17 -11.80 -43.34 -42.31
N VAL A 18 -10.62 -42.81 -42.05
CA VAL A 18 -10.20 -42.53 -40.66
C VAL A 18 -10.67 -41.12 -40.29
N LYS A 19 -11.94 -40.99 -39.82
CA LYS A 19 -12.40 -39.74 -39.19
C LYS A 19 -11.51 -39.45 -37.98
N LYS A 20 -10.58 -38.50 -38.13
CA LYS A 20 -9.77 -37.95 -37.03
C LYS A 20 -10.72 -37.45 -35.94
N LYS A 21 -10.86 -38.19 -34.84
CA LYS A 21 -11.51 -37.72 -33.61
C LYS A 21 -10.72 -36.49 -33.15
N SER A 22 -11.22 -35.30 -33.43
CA SER A 22 -10.58 -34.07 -32.95
C SER A 22 -10.64 -34.11 -31.43
N SER A 23 -9.46 -34.23 -30.81
CA SER A 23 -9.35 -34.34 -29.37
C SER A 23 -9.78 -33.01 -28.76
N ASN A 24 -10.97 -32.99 -28.16
CA ASN A 24 -11.48 -31.84 -27.40
C ASN A 24 -10.60 -31.49 -26.19
N PHE A 25 -9.59 -32.31 -25.87
CA PHE A 25 -8.64 -32.08 -24.80
C PHE A 25 -7.96 -30.71 -24.89
N GLY A 26 -7.52 -30.30 -26.09
CA GLY A 26 -6.89 -28.99 -26.28
C GLY A 26 -7.81 -27.81 -25.96
N LYS A 27 -9.13 -27.95 -26.21
CA LYS A 27 -10.12 -26.92 -25.87
C LYS A 27 -10.32 -26.81 -24.35
N TRP A 28 -10.34 -27.96 -23.65
CA TRP A 28 -10.47 -27.98 -22.20
C TRP A 28 -9.26 -27.39 -21.49
N VAL A 29 -8.04 -27.67 -21.98
CA VAL A 29 -6.80 -27.05 -21.48
C VAL A 29 -6.85 -25.53 -21.65
N TYR A 30 -7.28 -25.04 -22.81
CA TYR A 30 -7.40 -23.60 -23.07
C TYR A 30 -8.43 -22.91 -22.16
N ILE A 31 -9.60 -23.53 -21.95
CA ILE A 31 -10.63 -23.02 -21.03
C ILE A 31 -10.11 -22.99 -19.59
N ALA A 32 -9.40 -24.03 -19.15
CA ALA A 32 -8.81 -24.08 -17.82
C ALA A 32 -7.78 -22.96 -17.60
N LEU A 33 -6.93 -22.68 -18.60
CA LEU A 33 -5.97 -21.57 -18.54
C LEU A 33 -6.65 -20.20 -18.44
N ILE A 34 -7.73 -19.97 -19.20
CA ILE A 34 -8.53 -18.73 -19.10
C ILE A 34 -9.17 -18.61 -17.72
N ALA A 35 -9.75 -19.70 -17.19
CA ALA A 35 -10.37 -19.70 -15.87
C ALA A 35 -9.35 -19.38 -14.76
N VAL A 36 -8.13 -19.94 -14.84
CA VAL A 36 -7.04 -19.61 -13.93
C VAL A 36 -6.64 -18.14 -14.07
N ALA A 37 -6.44 -17.63 -15.29
CA ALA A 37 -6.08 -16.22 -15.51
C ALA A 37 -7.14 -15.25 -14.97
N LEU A 38 -8.43 -15.56 -15.16
CA LEU A 38 -9.54 -14.76 -14.62
C LEU A 38 -9.63 -14.86 -13.09
N ALA A 39 -9.45 -16.05 -12.52
CA ALA A 39 -9.45 -16.24 -11.07
C ALA A 39 -8.26 -15.52 -10.42
N THR A 40 -7.07 -15.59 -11.02
CA THR A 40 -5.89 -14.84 -10.58
C THR A 40 -6.12 -13.34 -10.72
N GLY A 41 -6.64 -12.86 -11.86
CA GLY A 41 -6.97 -11.44 -12.05
C GLY A 41 -7.98 -10.93 -11.02
N PHE A 42 -9.05 -11.70 -10.77
CA PHE A 42 -10.06 -11.38 -9.75
C PHE A 42 -9.49 -11.40 -8.34
N PHE A 43 -8.64 -12.39 -8.01
CA PHE A 43 -7.97 -12.47 -6.71
C PHE A 43 -7.00 -11.30 -6.50
N LEU A 44 -6.26 -10.90 -7.52
CA LEU A 44 -5.36 -9.74 -7.47
C LEU A 44 -6.12 -8.42 -7.35
N LEU A 45 -7.23 -8.26 -8.08
CA LEU A 45 -8.11 -7.09 -8.00
C LEU A 45 -8.80 -6.98 -6.63
N ASN A 46 -9.34 -8.08 -6.10
CA ASN A 46 -10.03 -8.08 -4.81
C ASN A 46 -9.08 -7.95 -3.62
N ASN A 47 -7.83 -8.39 -3.74
CA ASN A 47 -6.86 -8.22 -2.66
C ASN A 47 -6.31 -6.80 -2.54
N LYS A 48 -6.76 -5.80 -3.33
CA LYS A 48 -6.48 -4.36 -3.16
C LYS A 48 -5.03 -3.99 -2.75
N SER A 49 -4.06 -4.84 -3.07
CA SER A 49 -2.67 -4.72 -2.61
C SER A 49 -1.70 -4.62 -3.78
N PHE A 50 -2.18 -4.76 -5.02
CA PHE A 50 -1.39 -4.44 -6.20
C PHE A 50 -1.50 -2.93 -6.48
N SER A 51 -0.96 -2.11 -5.58
CA SER A 51 -0.43 -0.83 -6.00
C SER A 51 0.90 -1.13 -6.68
N PHE A 52 0.92 -1.23 -8.01
CA PHE A 52 2.11 -0.83 -8.76
C PHE A 52 2.26 0.69 -8.55
N SER A 53 2.60 1.10 -7.33
CA SER A 53 3.13 2.44 -7.10
C SER A 53 4.55 2.37 -7.61
N LEU A 54 4.72 2.63 -8.91
CA LEU A 54 5.97 3.25 -9.33
C LEU A 54 5.96 4.59 -8.60
N ASP A 55 6.60 4.65 -7.43
CA ASP A 55 6.71 5.92 -6.74
C ASP A 55 7.37 6.88 -7.71
N PRO A 56 6.72 8.01 -8.04
CA PRO A 56 7.26 8.92 -9.02
C PRO A 56 8.50 9.66 -8.49
N TYR A 57 8.80 9.49 -7.20
CA TYR A 57 9.84 10.18 -6.45
C TYR A 57 11.07 9.29 -6.24
N LYS A 58 12.24 9.91 -6.27
CA LYS A 58 13.52 9.35 -5.87
C LYS A 58 13.97 9.97 -4.56
N PRO A 59 14.72 9.23 -3.71
CA PRO A 59 15.29 9.80 -2.49
C PRO A 59 16.05 11.10 -2.80
N GLY A 60 15.74 12.17 -2.09
CA GLY A 60 16.29 13.51 -2.35
C GLY A 60 15.36 14.46 -3.13
N ASP A 61 14.27 13.95 -3.71
CA ASP A 61 13.31 14.79 -4.41
C ASP A 61 12.59 15.75 -3.45
N LYS A 62 12.33 16.96 -3.92
CA LYS A 62 11.55 17.94 -3.16
C LYS A 62 10.07 17.60 -3.24
N LEU A 63 9.41 17.62 -2.10
CA LEU A 63 7.98 17.44 -1.99
C LEU A 63 7.31 18.75 -1.63
N TYR A 64 6.16 18.97 -2.23
CA TYR A 64 5.29 20.11 -2.00
C TYR A 64 3.91 19.62 -1.60
N LEU A 65 3.21 20.41 -0.80
CA LEU A 65 1.81 20.16 -0.48
C LEU A 65 0.94 20.41 -1.72
N VAL A 66 -0.06 19.56 -1.94
CA VAL A 66 -1.00 19.71 -3.07
C VAL A 66 -1.74 21.05 -3.03
N ASP A 67 -1.94 21.64 -4.22
CA ASP A 67 -2.46 23.00 -4.41
C ASP A 67 -3.72 23.30 -3.59
N TYR A 68 -4.69 22.39 -3.53
CA TYR A 68 -5.95 22.65 -2.85
C TYR A 68 -5.76 22.87 -1.34
N LEU A 69 -4.74 22.29 -0.70
CA LEU A 69 -4.50 22.46 0.74
C LEU A 69 -3.95 23.86 1.09
N VAL A 70 -3.29 24.54 0.13
CA VAL A 70 -2.71 25.89 0.32
C VAL A 70 -3.50 26.99 -0.40
N ASN A 71 -4.40 26.63 -1.31
CA ASN A 71 -5.22 27.57 -2.07
C ASN A 71 -6.65 27.72 -1.56
N ASP A 72 -7.19 26.67 -0.96
CA ASP A 72 -8.58 26.69 -0.55
C ASP A 72 -8.78 27.55 0.69
N THR A 73 -9.72 28.50 0.57
CA THR A 73 -10.08 29.46 1.62
C THR A 73 -11.10 28.91 2.62
N THR A 74 -11.70 27.75 2.33
CA THR A 74 -12.62 27.05 3.23
C THR A 74 -11.88 26.42 4.40
N PHE A 75 -10.66 25.92 4.17
CA PHE A 75 -9.79 25.33 5.18
C PHE A 75 -8.91 26.39 5.86
N LYS A 76 -9.53 27.29 6.62
CA LYS A 76 -8.77 28.25 7.44
C LYS A 76 -8.01 27.47 8.53
N HIS A 77 -6.69 27.65 8.59
CA HIS A 77 -5.79 27.02 9.57
C HIS A 77 -5.68 25.48 9.45
N HIS A 78 -5.68 24.92 8.23
CA HIS A 78 -5.46 23.49 8.05
C HIS A 78 -4.06 23.06 8.51
N LEU A 79 -4.02 21.94 9.22
CA LEU A 79 -2.79 21.23 9.55
C LEU A 79 -2.79 19.92 8.78
N GLU A 80 -1.80 19.70 7.92
CA GLU A 80 -1.63 18.38 7.34
C GLU A 80 -0.84 17.51 8.33
N PRO A 81 -1.45 16.48 8.93
CA PRO A 81 -0.81 15.72 9.99
C PRO A 81 0.34 14.88 9.45
N PHE A 82 1.38 14.75 10.27
CA PHE A 82 2.34 13.67 10.10
C PHE A 82 1.83 12.40 10.74
N TYR A 83 2.36 11.29 10.25
CA TYR A 83 2.07 9.97 10.73
C TYR A 83 3.33 9.34 11.28
N THR A 84 3.13 8.42 12.22
CA THR A 84 4.17 7.49 12.67
C THR A 84 3.72 6.08 12.35
N GLY A 85 4.62 5.29 11.78
CA GLY A 85 4.38 3.87 11.57
C GLY A 85 4.39 3.16 12.92
N ILE A 86 3.47 2.21 13.10
CA ILE A 86 3.42 1.32 14.24
C ILE A 86 3.46 -0.10 13.68
N THR A 87 4.38 -0.92 14.20
CA THR A 87 4.55 -2.32 13.82
C THR A 87 4.30 -3.24 15.02
N PRO A 88 3.77 -4.44 14.80
CA PRO A 88 3.71 -5.45 15.86
C PRO A 88 5.12 -5.79 16.35
N LEU A 89 5.25 -6.06 17.65
CA LEU A 89 6.47 -6.62 18.21
C LEU A 89 6.74 -8.02 17.64
N LYS A 90 8.01 -8.35 17.47
CA LYS A 90 8.42 -9.72 17.14
C LYS A 90 8.67 -10.54 18.42
N ASP A 91 8.63 -11.87 18.31
CA ASP A 91 8.81 -12.77 19.45
C ASP A 91 10.15 -12.56 20.17
N ASP A 92 11.24 -12.36 19.42
CA ASP A 92 12.57 -12.06 19.94
C ASP A 92 12.61 -10.72 20.69
N GLU A 93 11.93 -9.71 20.17
CA GLU A 93 11.83 -8.39 20.81
C GLU A 93 11.06 -8.46 22.13
N ILE A 94 10.04 -9.32 22.22
CA ILE A 94 9.27 -9.56 23.45
C ILE A 94 10.13 -10.31 24.48
N ASP A 95 10.94 -11.27 24.02
CA ASP A 95 11.82 -12.04 24.89
C ASP A 95 12.90 -11.17 25.56
N GLU A 96 13.33 -10.11 24.90
CA GLU A 96 14.30 -9.13 25.42
C GLU A 96 13.68 -8.10 26.40
N MET A 97 12.36 -7.99 26.49
CA MET A 97 11.71 -7.02 27.39
C MET A 97 11.96 -7.36 28.87
N ASN A 98 12.15 -6.31 29.69
CA ASN A 98 12.31 -6.46 31.14
C ASN A 98 10.95 -6.54 31.86
N ILE A 99 10.17 -7.56 31.54
CA ILE A 99 8.85 -7.87 32.11
C ILE A 99 8.76 -9.36 32.47
N ASP A 100 7.73 -9.75 33.22
CA ASP A 100 7.59 -11.14 33.66
C ASP A 100 7.23 -12.10 32.52
N LEU A 101 7.46 -13.40 32.73
CA LEU A 101 7.21 -14.43 31.72
C LEU A 101 5.72 -14.56 31.34
N ALA A 102 4.80 -14.35 32.28
CA ALA A 102 3.37 -14.47 32.03
C ALA A 102 2.85 -13.30 31.17
N GLU A 103 3.39 -12.11 31.36
CA GLU A 103 3.11 -10.92 30.57
C GLU A 103 3.66 -11.07 29.15
N LYS A 104 4.89 -11.59 28.98
CA LYS A 104 5.43 -11.94 27.66
C LYS A 104 4.53 -12.91 26.90
N ASP A 105 4.10 -13.98 27.57
CA ASP A 105 3.20 -14.98 26.98
C ASP A 105 1.85 -14.37 26.57
N LEU A 106 1.32 -13.45 27.38
CA LEU A 106 0.07 -12.76 27.07
C LEU A 106 0.22 -11.82 25.87
N ILE A 107 1.33 -11.08 25.78
CA ILE A 107 1.65 -10.23 24.62
C ILE A 107 1.76 -11.07 23.35
N LYS A 108 2.54 -12.16 23.38
CA LYS A 108 2.71 -13.08 22.23
C LYS A 108 1.39 -13.68 21.76
N ARG A 109 0.49 -14.04 22.68
CA ARG A 109 -0.85 -14.56 22.33
C ARG A 109 -1.79 -13.50 21.75
N ASN A 110 -1.63 -12.25 22.17
CA ASN A 110 -2.49 -11.15 21.76
C ASN A 110 -2.04 -10.48 20.46
N ILE A 111 -0.80 -10.69 20.03
CA ILE A 111 -0.36 -10.34 18.68
C ILE A 111 -1.00 -11.34 17.73
N SER A 112 -2.00 -10.89 16.96
CA SER A 112 -2.63 -11.77 16.00
C SER A 112 -1.67 -12.04 14.84
N PHE A 113 -1.64 -13.28 14.34
CA PHE A 113 -1.03 -13.63 13.04
C PHE A 113 -1.80 -12.91 11.91
N GLY A 114 -1.62 -11.59 11.80
CA GLY A 114 -2.48 -10.73 10.98
C GLY A 114 -2.42 -9.24 11.31
N ASP A 115 -1.88 -8.86 12.48
CA ASP A 115 -1.61 -7.46 12.80
C ASP A 115 -0.56 -6.95 11.82
N LYS A 116 -0.94 -5.97 10.99
CA LYS A 116 -0.06 -5.38 9.99
C LYS A 116 0.34 -3.99 10.46
N ALA A 117 1.49 -3.53 10.00
CA ALA A 117 1.94 -2.17 10.22
C ALA A 117 0.86 -1.15 9.84
N TYR A 118 0.62 -0.18 10.70
CA TYR A 118 -0.36 0.87 10.49
C TYR A 118 0.20 2.25 10.84
N GLY A 119 -0.27 3.27 10.14
CA GLY A 119 0.07 4.67 10.39
C GLY A 119 -0.91 5.26 11.38
N ILE A 120 -0.40 5.92 12.40
CA ILE A 120 -1.18 6.74 13.32
C ILE A 120 -0.76 8.20 13.16
N GLU A 121 -1.71 9.12 13.24
CA GLU A 121 -1.38 10.55 13.32
C GLU A 121 -0.48 10.75 14.53
N ASN A 122 0.61 11.48 14.33
CA ASN A 122 1.41 11.97 15.43
C ASN A 122 1.01 13.41 15.73
N GLY A 123 1.32 13.88 16.93
CA GLY A 123 1.01 15.25 17.32
C GLY A 123 1.81 16.32 16.58
N TYR A 124 2.39 16.06 15.41
CA TYR A 124 3.07 17.04 14.58
C TYR A 124 2.40 17.12 13.21
N GLY A 125 2.52 18.27 12.56
CA GLY A 125 2.01 18.42 11.20
C GLY A 125 2.59 19.64 10.49
N ILE A 126 2.19 19.80 9.23
CA ILE A 126 2.60 20.90 8.37
C ILE A 126 1.57 22.01 8.46
N SER A 127 2.00 23.18 8.92
CA SER A 127 1.17 24.38 8.95
C SER A 127 0.98 24.94 7.54
N THR A 128 -0.23 24.80 7.01
CA THR A 128 -0.58 25.39 5.70
C THR A 128 -0.50 26.91 5.72
N ASP A 129 -0.73 27.56 6.87
CA ASP A 129 -0.55 29.01 7.02
C ASP A 129 0.91 29.43 6.90
N SER A 130 1.84 28.68 7.50
CA SER A 130 3.28 28.93 7.35
C SER A 130 3.71 28.84 5.88
N LEU A 131 3.19 27.85 5.14
CA LEU A 131 3.41 27.72 3.69
C LEU A 131 2.85 28.93 2.93
N CYS A 132 1.61 29.34 3.24
CA CYS A 132 0.94 30.46 2.58
C CYS A 132 1.62 31.82 2.85
N LYS A 133 2.11 32.05 4.07
CA LYS A 133 2.90 33.26 4.42
C LYS A 133 4.21 33.33 3.65
N ARG A 134 4.86 32.18 3.41
CA ARG A 134 6.12 32.07 2.66
C ARG A 134 5.94 32.04 1.15
N LYS A 135 4.70 31.90 0.66
CA LYS A 135 4.38 31.67 -0.76
C LYS A 135 5.20 30.52 -1.36
N ASN A 136 5.32 29.45 -0.57
CA ASN A 136 6.04 28.24 -0.97
C ASN A 136 5.37 27.03 -0.33
N ALA A 137 4.93 26.07 -1.14
CA ALA A 137 4.29 24.84 -0.69
C ALA A 137 5.30 23.73 -0.33
N TYR A 138 6.60 24.03 -0.30
CA TYR A 138 7.64 23.06 0.04
C TYR A 138 7.48 22.54 1.47
N ILE A 139 7.40 21.22 1.62
CA ILE A 139 7.19 20.56 2.92
C ILE A 139 8.39 19.75 3.39
N GLY A 140 9.28 19.37 2.47
CA GLY A 140 10.42 18.53 2.82
C GLY A 140 10.99 17.75 1.64
N THR A 141 11.90 16.85 1.96
CA THR A 141 12.59 16.00 0.99
C THR A 141 12.15 14.56 1.14
N PHE A 142 11.81 13.90 0.03
CA PHE A 142 11.43 12.50 -0.02
C PHE A 142 12.61 11.59 0.38
N VAL A 143 12.32 10.60 1.22
CA VAL A 143 13.29 9.56 1.62
C VAL A 143 12.93 8.24 0.95
N ARG A 144 11.72 7.73 1.22
CA ARG A 144 11.17 6.50 0.61
C ARG A 144 9.66 6.45 0.77
N SER A 145 9.03 5.48 0.11
CA SER A 145 7.64 5.11 0.37
C SER A 145 7.55 3.97 1.37
N VAL A 146 6.45 3.95 2.11
CA VAL A 146 6.07 2.84 2.99
C VAL A 146 4.57 2.61 2.86
N HIS A 147 4.15 1.34 2.88
CA HIS A 147 2.74 0.97 2.86
C HIS A 147 2.30 0.61 4.27
N TYR A 148 1.39 1.41 4.81
CA TYR A 148 0.77 1.14 6.10
C TYR A 148 -0.75 1.06 5.94
N ARG A 149 -1.40 0.46 6.93
CA ARG A 149 -2.85 0.60 7.08
C ARG A 149 -3.17 1.90 7.82
N LYS A 150 -4.29 2.53 7.50
CA LYS A 150 -4.89 3.61 8.30
C LYS A 150 -6.30 3.22 8.68
N LYS A 151 -6.70 3.51 9.91
CA LYS A 151 -8.09 3.30 10.35
C LYS A 151 -8.95 4.48 9.87
N VAL A 152 -9.91 4.21 8.99
CA VAL A 152 -10.87 5.17 8.44
C VAL A 152 -12.26 4.61 8.74
N ASP A 153 -13.09 5.37 9.46
CA ASP A 153 -14.46 4.99 9.84
C ASP A 153 -14.60 3.58 10.46
N GLY A 154 -13.60 3.20 11.26
CA GLY A 154 -13.59 1.90 11.94
C GLY A 154 -12.97 0.75 11.14
N ALA A 155 -12.78 0.91 9.82
CA ALA A 155 -12.13 -0.06 8.95
C ALA A 155 -10.66 0.27 8.70
N TYR A 156 -9.83 -0.74 8.44
CA TYR A 156 -8.44 -0.53 8.04
C TYR A 156 -8.31 -0.50 6.52
N GLU A 157 -7.77 0.60 6.00
CA GLU A 157 -7.46 0.77 4.59
C GLU A 157 -5.96 0.78 4.36
N SER A 158 -5.48 0.05 3.36
CA SER A 158 -4.08 0.12 2.94
C SER A 158 -3.83 1.44 2.22
N MET A 159 -2.79 2.17 2.63
CA MET A 159 -2.42 3.46 2.07
C MET A 159 -0.90 3.58 1.93
N THR A 160 -0.48 4.32 0.91
CA THR A 160 0.93 4.69 0.74
C THR A 160 1.23 5.96 1.53
N PHE A 161 2.27 5.88 2.33
CA PHE A 161 2.87 7.01 3.02
C PHE A 161 4.25 7.27 2.43
N TYR A 162 4.66 8.53 2.44
CA TYR A 162 6.01 8.93 2.11
C TYR A 162 6.73 9.32 3.38
N GLU A 163 7.88 8.71 3.60
CA GLU A 163 8.82 9.17 4.61
C GLU A 163 9.55 10.39 4.07
N ILE A 164 9.54 11.46 4.86
CA ILE A 164 10.12 12.74 4.48
C ILE A 164 11.06 13.25 5.57
N LYS A 165 12.07 13.98 5.13
CA LYS A 165 12.81 14.93 5.97
C LYS A 165 12.11 16.29 5.86
N PRO A 166 11.35 16.74 6.87
CA PRO A 166 10.51 17.92 6.73
C PRO A 166 11.33 19.21 6.74
N ASP A 167 10.78 20.27 6.15
CA ASP A 167 11.22 21.63 6.41
C ASP A 167 10.75 22.05 7.81
N THR A 168 11.67 22.11 8.77
CA THR A 168 11.35 22.42 10.18
C THR A 168 10.69 23.77 10.39
N THR A 169 10.78 24.70 9.42
CA THR A 169 10.14 26.01 9.51
C THR A 169 8.63 25.99 9.32
N VAL A 170 8.07 24.88 8.83
CA VAL A 170 6.62 24.70 8.61
C VAL A 170 6.02 23.61 9.51
N VAL A 171 6.87 22.89 10.25
CA VAL A 171 6.42 21.89 11.22
C VAL A 171 5.91 22.58 12.47
N VAL A 172 4.72 22.19 12.92
CA VAL A 172 4.12 22.65 14.18
C VAL A 172 3.65 21.46 15.00
N LEU A 173 3.67 21.61 16.32
CA LEU A 173 3.12 20.65 17.25
C LEU A 173 1.61 20.90 17.42
N ASP A 174 0.82 19.85 17.21
CA ASP A 174 -0.58 19.76 17.57
C ASP A 174 -0.77 18.68 18.66
N VAL A 175 -0.94 19.17 19.89
CA VAL A 175 -1.09 18.36 21.11
C VAL A 175 -2.34 17.48 21.13
N ASN A 176 -3.28 17.64 20.19
CA ASN A 176 -4.56 16.91 20.23
C ASN A 176 -4.50 15.48 19.66
N HIS A 177 -3.37 15.07 19.05
CA HIS A 177 -3.32 13.86 18.23
C HIS A 177 -2.29 12.81 18.67
N ILE A 178 -1.70 12.93 19.86
CA ILE A 178 -0.81 11.87 20.40
C ILE A 178 -1.68 10.72 20.91
N LYS A 179 -1.72 9.62 20.17
CA LYS A 179 -2.40 8.39 20.58
C LYS A 179 -1.41 7.41 21.20
N ASP A 180 -1.82 6.78 22.29
CA ASP A 180 -1.04 5.73 22.93
C ASP A 180 -0.86 4.53 21.99
N VAL A 181 0.37 4.02 21.91
CA VAL A 181 0.69 2.80 21.16
C VAL A 181 0.30 1.60 22.02
N PRO A 182 -0.43 0.60 21.47
CA PRO A 182 -0.71 -0.63 22.20
C PRO A 182 0.57 -1.32 22.66
N GLN A 183 0.55 -1.95 23.83
CA GLN A 183 1.72 -2.68 24.36
C GLN A 183 2.22 -3.82 23.46
N THR A 184 1.37 -4.32 22.54
CA THR A 184 1.72 -5.34 21.54
C THR A 184 2.50 -4.79 20.34
N HIS A 185 2.70 -3.48 20.28
CA HIS A 185 3.28 -2.80 19.14
C HIS A 185 4.42 -1.87 19.57
N LYS A 186 5.25 -1.52 18.60
CA LYS A 186 6.31 -0.52 18.71
C LYS A 186 6.19 0.49 17.59
N TYR A 187 6.83 1.63 17.77
CA TYR A 187 7.04 2.57 16.68
C TYR A 187 7.96 1.94 15.62
N ASP A 188 7.54 2.06 14.36
CA ASP A 188 8.36 1.77 13.19
C ASP A 188 9.24 3.02 12.96
N TYR A 189 10.46 2.99 13.54
CA TYR A 189 11.60 3.92 13.42
C TYR A 189 11.99 4.84 14.59
N ASP A 190 13.31 5.01 14.62
CA ASP A 190 14.17 5.98 15.30
C ASP A 190 13.71 7.41 14.94
N MET A 191 13.21 8.19 15.90
CA MET A 191 12.69 9.56 15.68
C MET A 191 13.82 10.58 15.39
N ASN A 192 14.71 10.28 14.46
CA ASN A 192 15.79 11.15 13.98
C ASN A 192 15.27 12.30 13.07
N GLY A 193 14.09 12.85 13.37
CA GLY A 193 13.46 13.94 12.63
C GLY A 193 12.88 13.55 11.27
N LEU A 194 12.55 12.27 11.05
CA LEU A 194 11.84 11.78 9.87
C LEU A 194 10.35 11.58 10.21
N TYR A 195 9.48 11.89 9.26
CA TYR A 195 8.03 11.85 9.44
C TYR A 195 7.37 11.21 8.23
N PHE A 196 6.22 10.55 8.44
CA PHE A 196 5.42 10.04 7.34
C PHE A 196 4.30 11.03 6.98
N ILE A 197 4.03 11.18 5.69
CA ILE A 197 2.88 11.93 5.17
C ILE A 197 2.11 11.08 4.16
N GLU A 198 0.80 11.23 4.07
CA GLU A 198 0.01 10.51 3.09
C GLU A 198 0.42 10.90 1.66
N ALA A 199 0.59 9.91 0.79
CA ALA A 199 1.02 10.13 -0.59
C ALA A 199 0.08 11.05 -1.39
N ARG A 200 -1.22 11.07 -1.04
CA ARG A 200 -2.23 11.93 -1.68
C ARG A 200 -2.09 13.42 -1.34
N ALA A 201 -1.39 13.76 -0.27
CA ALA A 201 -1.21 15.13 0.19
C ALA A 201 -0.01 15.83 -0.46
N VAL A 202 0.76 15.13 -1.30
CA VAL A 202 2.00 15.66 -1.87
C VAL A 202 2.02 15.68 -3.40
N THR A 203 2.85 16.57 -3.94
CA THR A 203 3.15 16.70 -5.37
C THR A 203 4.63 17.05 -5.57
N ASP A 204 5.14 16.84 -6.79
CA ASP A 204 6.46 17.24 -7.27
C ASP A 204 6.55 18.73 -7.65
N LYS A 205 5.42 19.44 -7.69
CA LYS A 205 5.34 20.82 -8.17
C LYS A 205 4.98 21.79 -7.05
N ASN A 206 5.69 22.90 -7.01
CA ASN A 206 5.24 24.04 -6.24
C ASN A 206 4.03 24.69 -6.93
N THR A 207 3.16 25.32 -6.15
CA THR A 207 2.04 26.13 -6.67
C THR A 207 2.44 27.60 -6.73
N ASP A 208 1.85 28.34 -7.66
CA ASP A 208 1.96 29.79 -7.79
C ASP A 208 0.82 30.53 -7.06
N LYS A 209 -0.22 29.80 -6.67
CA LYS A 209 -1.36 30.32 -5.95
C LYS A 209 -1.20 30.00 -4.48
N PHE A 210 -1.57 30.95 -3.62
CA PHE A 210 -1.67 30.75 -2.18
C PHE A 210 -2.80 31.60 -1.65
N ARG A 211 -3.60 31.07 -0.72
CA ARG A 211 -4.61 31.88 -0.03
C ARG A 211 -3.97 33.04 0.73
N GLU A 212 -4.75 34.10 0.93
CA GLU A 212 -4.33 35.23 1.76
C GLU A 212 -4.48 34.88 3.24
N ILE A 213 -3.41 35.07 4.00
CA ILE A 213 -3.43 34.94 5.46
C ILE A 213 -3.64 36.34 6.03
N LYS A 214 -4.85 36.60 6.54
CA LYS A 214 -5.13 37.83 7.29
C LYS A 214 -4.45 37.73 8.66
N THR A 215 -3.34 38.43 8.84
CA THR A 215 -2.81 38.70 10.18
C THR A 215 -3.72 39.73 10.85
N ASN A 216 -4.62 39.27 11.72
CA ASN A 216 -5.23 40.16 12.69
C ASN A 216 -4.14 40.51 13.71
N TYR A 217 -3.66 41.76 13.65
CA TYR A 217 -2.80 42.36 14.68
C TYR A 217 -3.64 42.77 15.89
#